data_AF-A0AAU8FZ97-F1
#
_entry.id   AF-A0AAU8FZ97-F1
#
_cell.length_a   1.000
_cell.length_b   1.000
_cell.length_c   1.000
_cell.angle_alpha   90.00
_cell.angle_beta   90.00
_cell.angle_gamma   90.00
#
_symmetry.space_group_name_H-M   'P 1'
#
loop_
_entity.id
_entity.type
_entity.pdbx_description
1 polymer ?
#
loop_
_entity_poly.entity_id
_entity_poly.type
_entity_poly.pdbx_seq_one_letter_code
_entity_poly.pdbx_strand_id
1 'polypeptide(L)'
;MTSTEFQPIQGSARDWGYDREDGLLVLNEDSQNEITELLMGRKVAKVDGEHLMLDDGTVIKAIGHDGGCSCNAGCYDLSVLNGVDNIITRVEYDYRPASDGDYPEFDEGDPDAPDDEWTGYYRVFVYAENQRVNLMQFDGTDGNGYYGSGFEILVRRAA
;
A
#
# COMPACT_ATOMS: atom_id res chain seq x y z
N MET A 1 29.62 6.88 -11.45
CA MET A 1 28.45 6.34 -10.75
C MET A 1 27.26 6.69 -11.61
N THR A 2 26.72 5.72 -12.35
CA THR A 2 25.47 5.90 -13.09
C THR A 2 24.37 6.09 -12.05
N SER A 3 23.78 7.28 -11.97
CA SER A 3 22.55 7.49 -11.23
C SER A 3 21.52 6.54 -11.82
N THR A 4 21.03 5.58 -11.04
CA THR A 4 19.89 4.75 -11.46
C THR A 4 18.72 5.70 -11.66
N GLU A 5 18.31 5.89 -12.91
CA GLU A 5 17.24 6.81 -13.26
C GLU A 5 15.91 6.21 -12.78
N PHE A 6 15.09 7.03 -12.12
CA PHE A 6 13.76 6.60 -11.69
C PHE A 6 12.93 6.24 -12.92
N GLN A 7 12.54 4.96 -13.00
CA GLN A 7 11.56 4.49 -13.97
C GLN A 7 10.30 4.11 -13.18
N PRO A 8 9.11 4.66 -13.48
CA PRO A 8 7.87 4.23 -12.85
C PRO A 8 7.52 2.81 -13.30
N ILE A 9 6.90 2.03 -12.42
CA ILE A 9 6.34 0.71 -12.77
C ILE A 9 4.98 0.93 -13.43
N GLN A 10 4.79 0.37 -14.63
CA GLN A 10 3.50 0.32 -15.31
C GLN A 10 2.71 -0.91 -14.86
N GLY A 11 1.37 -0.80 -14.86
CA GLY A 11 0.48 -1.91 -14.51
C GLY A 11 -0.26 -1.74 -13.19
N SER A 12 -1.19 -2.65 -12.94
CA SER A 12 -2.08 -2.66 -11.78
C SER A 12 -2.03 -4.00 -11.04
N ALA A 13 -2.42 -3.98 -9.77
CA ALA A 13 -2.72 -5.19 -9.00
C ALA A 13 -3.99 -5.91 -9.53
N ARG A 14 -4.92 -5.18 -10.13
CA ARG A 14 -6.26 -5.63 -10.55
C ARG A 14 -6.27 -6.75 -11.58
N ASP A 15 -5.31 -6.74 -12.49
CA ASP A 15 -5.40 -7.57 -13.69
C ASP A 15 -4.74 -8.92 -13.46
N TRP A 16 -5.33 -9.82 -12.64
CA TRP A 16 -5.12 -11.28 -12.54
C TRP A 16 -3.89 -11.88 -13.28
N GLY A 17 -2.69 -11.33 -13.06
CA GLY A 17 -1.44 -11.69 -13.76
C GLY A 17 -1.30 -11.33 -15.26
N TYR A 18 -2.15 -10.49 -15.87
CA TYR A 18 -2.13 -10.23 -17.31
C TYR A 18 -1.49 -8.90 -17.76
N ASP A 19 -1.52 -7.83 -16.97
CA ASP A 19 -0.97 -6.50 -17.35
C ASP A 19 0.06 -5.97 -16.34
N ARG A 20 1.10 -6.77 -16.07
CA ARG A 20 2.25 -6.36 -15.25
C ARG A 20 3.53 -6.57 -16.04
N GLU A 21 4.53 -5.71 -15.83
CA GLU A 21 5.84 -5.90 -16.44
C GLU A 21 6.47 -7.24 -15.98
N ASP A 22 7.17 -7.93 -16.89
CA ASP A 22 7.85 -9.19 -16.56
C ASP A 22 8.95 -8.98 -15.51
N GLY A 23 9.06 -9.94 -14.57
CA GLY A 23 10.12 -9.96 -13.56
C GLY A 23 9.86 -9.07 -12.33
N LEU A 24 8.67 -8.49 -12.20
CA LEU A 24 8.25 -7.82 -10.97
C LEU A 24 7.99 -8.84 -9.85
N LEU A 25 8.49 -8.55 -8.66
CA LEU A 25 8.07 -9.23 -7.45
C LEU A 25 6.75 -8.61 -6.97
N VAL A 26 5.77 -9.44 -6.67
CA VAL A 26 4.47 -9.04 -6.13
C VAL A 26 4.44 -9.46 -4.66
N LEU A 27 4.21 -8.50 -3.77
CA LEU A 27 4.02 -8.72 -2.35
C LEU A 27 2.68 -8.12 -1.94
N ASN A 28 2.07 -8.63 -0.88
CA ASN A 28 0.76 -8.18 -0.41
C ASN A 28 0.76 -8.00 1.12
N GLU A 29 -0.40 -7.75 1.71
CA GLU A 29 -0.59 -7.53 3.14
C GLU A 29 -0.13 -8.69 4.04
N ASP A 30 -0.12 -9.91 3.50
CA ASP A 30 0.40 -11.11 4.18
C ASP A 30 1.93 -11.25 4.10
N SER A 31 2.57 -10.54 3.17
CA SER A 31 4.02 -10.60 2.89
C SER A 31 4.86 -9.71 3.81
N GLN A 32 4.47 -9.57 5.09
CA GLN A 32 5.07 -8.59 6.01
C GLN A 32 6.56 -8.81 6.25
N ASN A 33 7.05 -10.05 6.22
CA ASN A 33 8.47 -10.33 6.42
C ASN A 33 9.28 -9.86 5.20
N GLU A 34 8.81 -10.17 4.00
CA GLU A 34 9.43 -9.80 2.73
C GLU A 34 9.42 -8.29 2.53
N ILE A 35 8.32 -7.61 2.88
CA ILE A 35 8.22 -6.15 2.87
C ILE A 35 9.17 -5.54 3.90
N THR A 36 9.27 -6.15 5.09
CA THR A 36 10.22 -5.70 6.11
C THR A 36 11.66 -5.82 5.62
N GLU A 37 12.05 -6.96 5.06
CA GLU A 37 13.39 -7.19 4.50
C GLU A 37 13.71 -6.24 3.34
N LEU A 38 12.72 -5.90 2.51
CA LEU A 38 12.85 -4.95 1.41
C LEU A 38 13.18 -3.53 1.89
N LEU A 39 12.55 -3.09 2.98
CA LEU A 39 12.67 -1.72 3.49
C LEU A 39 13.79 -1.54 4.51
N MET A 40 14.11 -2.59 5.27
CA MET A 40 15.09 -2.53 6.35
C MET A 40 16.48 -2.13 5.84
N GLY A 41 17.09 -1.14 6.49
CA GLY A 41 18.41 -0.64 6.13
C GLY A 41 18.45 0.21 4.86
N ARG A 42 17.29 0.53 4.27
CA ARG A 42 17.18 1.38 3.07
C ARG A 42 16.79 2.81 3.43
N LYS A 43 17.08 3.74 2.51
CA LYS A 43 16.55 5.11 2.54
C LYS A 43 15.56 5.30 1.39
N VAL A 44 14.51 6.09 1.63
CA VAL A 44 13.63 6.55 0.55
C VAL A 44 14.35 7.67 -0.22
N ALA A 45 14.68 7.40 -1.48
CA ALA A 45 15.36 8.33 -2.36
C ALA A 45 14.37 9.25 -3.11
N LYS A 46 13.17 8.75 -3.45
CA LYS A 46 12.13 9.51 -4.15
C LYS A 46 10.75 8.94 -3.85
N VAL A 47 9.74 9.83 -3.81
CA VAL A 47 8.32 9.49 -3.91
C VAL A 47 7.76 10.22 -5.12
N ASP A 48 6.96 9.53 -5.94
CA ASP A 48 6.38 10.07 -7.17
C ASP A 48 5.05 9.35 -7.48
N GLY A 49 3.92 10.03 -7.28
CA GLY A 49 2.60 9.41 -7.40
C GLY A 49 2.43 8.23 -6.44
N GLU A 50 2.20 7.03 -6.99
CA GLU A 50 2.04 5.76 -6.26
C GLU A 50 3.39 5.03 -6.07
N HIS A 51 4.49 5.65 -6.46
CA HIS A 51 5.80 5.00 -6.51
C HIS A 51 6.76 5.53 -5.46
N LEU A 52 7.56 4.61 -4.93
CA LEU A 52 8.65 4.88 -4.03
C LEU A 52 9.93 4.31 -4.64
N MET A 53 11.01 5.10 -4.64
CA MET A 53 12.35 4.64 -5.01
C MET A 53 13.23 4.59 -3.79
N LEU A 54 13.89 3.46 -3.57
CA LEU A 54 14.88 3.28 -2.52
C LEU A 54 16.27 3.72 -3.01
N ASP A 55 17.19 3.92 -2.07
CA ASP A 55 18.55 4.38 -2.30
C ASP A 55 19.42 3.40 -3.09
N ASP A 56 19.08 2.12 -3.09
CA ASP A 56 19.71 1.11 -3.95
C ASP A 56 19.19 1.12 -5.40
N GLY A 57 18.19 1.93 -5.70
CA GLY A 57 17.52 2.01 -7.01
C GLY A 57 16.33 1.08 -7.18
N THR A 58 15.95 0.32 -6.14
CA THR A 58 14.71 -0.48 -6.14
C THR A 58 13.51 0.44 -6.22
N VAL A 59 12.56 0.13 -7.10
CA VAL A 59 11.30 0.86 -7.26
C VAL A 59 10.16 0.00 -6.74
N ILE A 60 9.28 0.61 -5.95
CA ILE A 60 8.07 0.03 -5.39
C ILE A 60 6.88 0.83 -5.94
N LYS A 61 5.83 0.16 -6.38
CA LYS A 61 4.51 0.76 -6.64
C LYS A 61 3.53 0.25 -5.58
N ALA A 62 2.90 1.14 -4.84
CA ALA A 62 1.90 0.83 -3.82
C ALA A 62 0.49 0.87 -4.42
N ILE A 63 -0.29 -0.20 -4.24
CA ILE A 63 -1.61 -0.34 -4.87
C ILE A 63 -2.59 -0.93 -3.85
N GLY A 64 -3.70 -0.25 -3.59
CA GLY A 64 -4.77 -0.85 -2.79
C GLY A 64 -5.41 -2.01 -3.53
N HIS A 65 -5.85 -3.04 -2.79
CA HIS A 65 -6.50 -4.20 -3.39
C HIS A 65 -7.81 -3.77 -4.09
N ASP A 66 -8.16 -4.43 -5.18
CA ASP A 66 -9.44 -4.21 -5.84
C ASP A 66 -10.25 -5.48 -5.90
N GLY A 67 -11.41 -5.47 -5.26
CA GLY A 67 -12.29 -6.62 -5.21
C GLY A 67 -12.97 -6.98 -6.53
N GLY A 68 -12.85 -6.16 -7.59
CA GLY A 68 -13.41 -6.45 -8.91
C GLY A 68 -14.94 -6.53 -8.95
N CYS A 69 -15.62 -6.03 -7.92
CA CYS A 69 -17.08 -6.09 -7.78
C CYS A 69 -17.65 -4.69 -7.50
N SER A 70 -18.87 -4.42 -7.98
CA SER A 70 -19.54 -3.14 -7.76
C SER A 70 -19.98 -2.88 -6.32
N CYS A 71 -19.87 -3.88 -5.43
CA CYS A 71 -20.22 -3.74 -4.02
C CYS A 71 -19.06 -3.23 -3.14
N ASN A 72 -17.92 -2.89 -3.74
CA ASN A 72 -16.70 -2.43 -3.07
C ASN A 72 -16.09 -3.39 -2.03
N ALA A 73 -16.65 -4.60 -1.85
CA ALA A 73 -16.06 -5.61 -0.98
C ALA A 73 -14.65 -5.95 -1.47
N GLY A 74 -13.68 -5.95 -0.57
CA GLY A 74 -12.26 -6.17 -0.87
C GLY A 74 -11.58 -5.01 -1.60
N CYS A 75 -12.21 -3.84 -1.70
CA CYS A 75 -11.61 -2.66 -2.33
C CYS A 75 -10.92 -1.79 -1.28
N TYR A 76 -9.69 -1.40 -1.60
CA TYR A 76 -8.83 -0.51 -0.82
C TYR A 76 -8.18 0.50 -1.77
N ASP A 77 -7.98 1.71 -1.29
CA ASP A 77 -7.31 2.80 -2.00
C ASP A 77 -6.05 3.24 -1.27
N LEU A 78 -4.98 3.56 -2.01
CA LEU A 78 -3.78 4.17 -1.43
C LEU A 78 -4.10 5.60 -1.00
N SER A 79 -4.16 5.83 0.32
CA SER A 79 -4.47 7.15 0.88
C SER A 79 -3.24 7.92 1.37
N VAL A 80 -2.16 7.21 1.70
CA VAL A 80 -0.89 7.82 2.13
C VAL A 80 0.29 7.10 1.48
N LEU A 81 1.21 7.88 0.90
CA LEU A 81 2.55 7.44 0.52
C LEU A 81 3.55 8.56 0.85
N ASN A 82 4.45 8.31 1.79
CA ASN A 82 5.39 9.33 2.28
C ASN A 82 6.85 8.96 2.03
N GLY A 83 7.70 9.99 2.00
CA GLY A 83 9.14 9.84 2.05
C GLY A 83 9.67 9.74 3.48
N VAL A 84 10.91 9.28 3.62
CA VAL A 84 11.61 9.16 4.91
C VAL A 84 13.04 9.62 4.75
N ASP A 85 13.43 10.63 5.52
CA ASP A 85 14.75 11.26 5.40
C ASP A 85 15.84 10.63 6.28
N ASN A 86 15.90 9.30 6.35
CA ASN A 86 17.04 8.58 6.92
C ASN A 86 16.97 7.09 6.55
N ILE A 87 17.92 6.30 7.06
CA ILE A 87 17.91 4.85 7.00
C ILE A 87 16.75 4.34 7.86
N ILE A 88 15.94 3.46 7.27
CA ILE A 88 14.87 2.73 7.95
C ILE A 88 15.50 1.66 8.85
N THR A 89 15.22 1.74 10.15
CA THR A 89 15.77 0.82 11.17
C THR A 89 14.74 -0.11 11.78
N ARG A 90 13.46 0.11 11.48
CA ARG A 90 12.35 -0.77 11.88
C ARG A 90 11.15 -0.54 10.98
N VAL A 91 10.38 -1.61 10.75
CA VAL A 91 9.07 -1.57 10.11
C VAL A 91 8.03 -2.05 11.14
N GLU A 92 6.87 -1.40 11.17
CA GLU A 92 5.72 -1.77 12.00
C GLU A 92 4.45 -1.78 11.14
N TYR A 93 3.56 -2.71 11.45
CA TYR A 93 2.27 -2.84 10.77
C TYR A 93 1.16 -2.51 11.77
N ASP A 94 0.16 -1.77 11.31
CA ASP A 94 -1.08 -1.49 12.03
C ASP A 94 -2.22 -1.64 11.04
N TYR A 95 -3.19 -2.49 11.34
CA TYR A 95 -4.29 -2.79 10.44
C TYR A 95 -5.56 -3.06 11.22
N ARG A 96 -6.68 -2.60 10.65
CA ARG A 96 -8.03 -2.85 11.13
C ARG A 96 -8.91 -2.97 9.90
N PRO A 97 -9.00 -4.13 9.25
CA PRO A 97 -9.95 -4.33 8.16
C PRO A 97 -11.37 -4.15 8.69
N ALA A 98 -12.21 -3.48 7.90
CA ALA A 98 -13.64 -3.40 8.15
C ALA A 98 -14.36 -4.51 7.40
N SER A 99 -15.38 -5.09 8.02
CA SER A 99 -16.24 -6.10 7.40
C SER A 99 -17.66 -5.56 7.16
N ASP A 100 -18.49 -6.30 6.41
CA ASP A 100 -19.91 -5.96 6.24
C ASP A 100 -20.59 -5.83 7.62
N GLY A 101 -21.06 -4.62 7.94
CA GLY A 101 -21.67 -4.30 9.23
C GLY A 101 -20.74 -3.60 10.24
N ASP A 102 -19.46 -3.39 9.92
CA ASP A 102 -18.55 -2.51 10.68
C ASP A 102 -18.67 -1.02 10.27
N TYR A 103 -19.67 -0.69 9.44
CA TYR A 103 -20.01 0.70 9.20
C TYR A 103 -20.47 1.34 10.52
N PRO A 104 -20.07 2.59 10.80
CA PRO A 104 -20.72 3.32 11.88
C PRO A 104 -22.22 3.28 11.59
N GLU A 105 -23.06 3.02 12.59
CA GLU A 105 -24.50 3.14 12.43
C GLU A 105 -24.82 4.61 12.10
N PHE A 106 -24.81 4.94 10.81
CA PHE A 106 -25.36 6.18 10.30
C PHE A 106 -26.85 5.92 10.04
N ASP A 107 -27.69 6.87 10.45
CA ASP A 107 -29.11 6.81 10.14
C ASP A 107 -29.26 6.87 8.62
N GLU A 108 -29.99 5.94 8.01
CA GLU A 108 -30.27 5.94 6.57
C GLU A 108 -30.98 7.26 6.22
N GLY A 109 -30.22 8.25 5.74
CA GLY A 109 -30.71 9.60 5.42
C GLY A 109 -30.10 10.74 6.23
N ASP A 110 -29.05 10.51 7.03
CA ASP A 110 -28.26 11.58 7.65
C ASP A 110 -27.49 12.37 6.56
N PRO A 111 -27.82 13.65 6.30
CA PRO A 111 -27.14 14.47 5.30
C PRO A 111 -25.72 14.88 5.71
N ASP A 112 -25.34 14.63 6.97
CA ASP A 112 -24.01 14.85 7.52
C ASP A 112 -23.21 13.52 7.62
N ALA A 113 -23.79 12.39 7.20
CA ALA A 113 -23.03 11.14 7.07
C ALA A 113 -21.87 11.37 6.07
N PRO A 114 -20.62 11.04 6.44
CA PRO A 114 -19.52 11.12 5.50
C PRO A 114 -19.81 10.17 4.34
N ASP A 115 -19.83 10.71 3.12
CA ASP A 115 -20.25 10.02 1.88
C ASP A 115 -19.41 8.76 1.58
N ASP A 116 -18.22 8.62 2.20
CA ASP A 116 -17.16 7.76 1.70
C ASP A 116 -15.98 7.55 2.69
N GLU A 117 -16.20 7.61 4.01
CA GLU A 117 -15.12 7.32 4.97
C GLU A 117 -14.97 5.80 5.19
N TRP A 118 -14.01 5.20 4.48
CA TRP A 118 -13.57 3.83 4.77
C TRP A 118 -13.20 3.71 6.25
N THR A 119 -13.83 2.75 6.96
CA THR A 119 -13.47 2.47 8.36
C THR A 119 -12.33 1.48 8.48
N GLY A 120 -12.05 0.73 7.41
CA GLY A 120 -10.99 -0.26 7.36
C GLY A 120 -9.68 0.32 6.86
N TYR A 121 -8.56 -0.13 7.42
CA TYR A 121 -7.23 0.31 6.97
C TYR A 121 -6.13 -0.73 7.14
N TYR A 122 -5.07 -0.58 6.32
CA TYR A 122 -3.77 -1.21 6.46
C TYR A 122 -2.68 -0.13 6.42
N ARG A 123 -1.78 -0.12 7.40
CA ARG A 123 -0.70 0.87 7.53
C ARG A 123 0.65 0.20 7.70
N VAL A 124 1.63 0.70 6.95
CA VAL A 124 3.04 0.37 7.10
C VAL A 124 3.75 1.59 7.68
N PHE A 125 4.18 1.48 8.92
CA PHE A 125 5.00 2.47 9.59
C PHE A 125 6.47 2.09 9.51
N VAL A 126 7.34 3.08 9.42
CA VAL A 126 8.78 2.88 9.49
C VAL A 126 9.42 3.82 10.48
N TYR A 127 10.55 3.39 11.04
CA TYR A 127 11.36 4.19 11.96
C TYR A 127 12.64 4.63 11.28
N ALA A 128 12.91 5.91 11.35
CA ALA A 128 14.11 6.54 10.84
C ALA A 128 14.46 7.72 11.76
N GLU A 129 15.71 7.79 12.22
CA GLU A 129 16.16 8.88 13.12
C GLU A 129 15.27 9.10 14.36
N ASN A 130 14.80 8.01 14.99
CA ASN A 130 13.85 8.04 16.12
C ASN A 130 12.48 8.65 15.80
N GLN A 131 12.15 8.85 14.53
CA GLN A 131 10.82 9.25 14.08
C GLN A 131 10.06 8.04 13.57
N ARG A 132 8.78 7.94 13.94
CA ARG A 132 7.84 6.97 13.39
C ARG A 132 7.06 7.64 12.26
N VAL A 133 7.19 7.14 11.05
CA VAL A 133 6.57 7.73 9.84
C VAL A 133 5.55 6.75 9.28
N ASN A 134 4.33 7.22 8.98
CA ASN A 134 3.36 6.46 8.18
C ASN A 134 3.85 6.43 6.73
N LEU A 135 4.50 5.33 6.33
CA LEU A 135 5.10 5.22 5.01
C LEU A 135 4.03 4.99 3.95
N MET A 136 3.11 4.06 4.23
CA MET A 136 2.04 3.65 3.33
C MET A 136 0.76 3.41 4.12
N GLN A 137 -0.37 3.91 3.61
CA GLN A 137 -1.70 3.59 4.14
C GLN A 137 -2.66 3.27 3.00
N PHE A 138 -3.46 2.23 3.22
CA PHE A 138 -4.53 1.80 2.35
C PHE A 138 -5.82 1.80 3.15
N ASP A 139 -6.82 2.53 2.69
CA ASP A 139 -8.13 2.63 3.34
C ASP A 139 -9.17 1.93 2.47
N GLY A 140 -10.03 1.13 3.08
CA GLY A 140 -10.96 0.28 2.34
C GLY A 140 -11.83 -0.59 3.23
N THR A 141 -12.34 -1.67 2.65
CA THR A 141 -13.15 -2.66 3.36
C THR A 141 -12.91 -4.05 2.81
N ASP A 142 -12.83 -5.04 3.70
CA ASP A 142 -12.88 -6.45 3.31
C ASP A 142 -14.31 -6.83 2.88
N GLY A 143 -15.30 -6.05 3.29
CA GLY A 143 -16.72 -6.32 3.06
C GLY A 143 -17.09 -7.70 3.58
N ASN A 144 -17.59 -8.57 2.69
CA ASN A 144 -17.89 -9.96 3.03
C ASN A 144 -16.66 -10.90 3.08
N GLY A 145 -15.45 -10.39 2.82
CA GLY A 145 -14.19 -11.14 2.83
C GLY A 145 -13.98 -12.09 1.65
N TYR A 146 -14.87 -12.09 0.64
CA TYR A 146 -14.78 -13.00 -0.51
C TYR A 146 -13.83 -12.50 -1.60
N TYR A 147 -13.63 -11.18 -1.70
CA TYR A 147 -12.98 -10.54 -2.83
C TYR A 147 -11.55 -10.07 -2.54
N GLY A 148 -10.90 -10.64 -1.52
CA GLY A 148 -9.56 -10.20 -1.08
C GLY A 148 -9.61 -9.04 -0.10
N SER A 149 -8.42 -8.59 0.34
CA SER A 149 -8.22 -7.62 1.40
C SER A 149 -6.95 -6.80 1.16
N GLY A 150 -6.82 -5.67 1.85
CA GLY A 150 -5.54 -4.97 2.00
C GLY A 150 -4.96 -4.38 0.72
N PHE A 151 -3.74 -4.78 0.38
CA PHE A 151 -2.95 -4.11 -0.64
C PHE A 151 -1.99 -5.05 -1.35
N GLU A 152 -1.55 -4.63 -2.53
CA GLU A 152 -0.41 -5.20 -3.23
C GLU A 152 0.68 -4.13 -3.43
N ILE A 153 1.94 -4.55 -3.38
CA ILE A 153 3.07 -3.77 -3.88
C ILE A 153 3.77 -4.51 -5.01
N LEU A 154 4.09 -3.77 -6.07
CA LEU A 154 4.92 -4.25 -7.17
C LEU A 154 6.34 -3.77 -6.97
N VAL A 155 7.31 -4.67 -7.05
CA VAL A 155 8.72 -4.39 -6.74
C VAL A 155 9.59 -4.71 -7.94
N ARG A 156 10.31 -3.70 -8.42
CA ARG A 156 11.40 -3.83 -9.39
C ARG A 156 12.72 -3.56 -8.69
N ARG A 157 13.51 -4.61 -8.47
CA ARG A 157 14.85 -4.47 -7.88
C ARG A 157 15.80 -3.77 -8.84
N ALA A 158 16.76 -3.04 -8.30
CA ALA A 158 17.88 -2.53 -9.08
C ALA A 158 18.65 -3.70 -9.72
N ALA A 159 19.13 -3.49 -10.94
CA ALA A 159 19.94 -4.44 -11.70
C ALA A 159 21.39 -4.50 -11.23
#